data_AF-A0A1J4UGF3-F1
#
_entry.id   AF-A0A1J4UGF3-F1
#
_cell.length_a   1.000
_cell.length_b   1.000
_cell.length_c   1.000
_cell.angle_alpha   90.00
_cell.angle_beta   90.00
_cell.angle_gamma   90.00
#
_symmetry.space_group_name_H-M   'P 1'
#
loop_
_entity.id
_entity.type
_entity.pdbx_description
1 polymer ?
#
loop_
_entity_poly.entity_id
_entity_poly.type
_entity_poly.pdbx_seq_one_letter_code
_entity_poly.pdbx_strand_id
1 'polypeptide(L)'
;MGILELFSGKKKEGGFQLKCQNCQAAITSEMERCPKCGTRLSSMFRIKCPKCEEANEWGAKKCKKCEYDFEVRALRRTRFVCPICRYEADYYMLSCPACGTRFS
;
A
#
# COMPACT_ATOMS: atom_id res chain seq x y z
N MET A 1 10.99 -47.92 9.15
CA MET A 1 11.80 -47.08 8.27
C MET A 1 10.87 -46.44 7.25
N GLY A 2 10.80 -45.10 7.21
CA GLY A 2 9.95 -44.38 6.25
C GLY A 2 9.34 -43.11 6.83
N ILE A 3 10.20 -42.16 7.23
CA ILE A 3 9.80 -40.78 7.53
C ILE A 3 9.42 -40.11 6.20
N LEU A 4 8.13 -39.84 5.97
CA LEU A 4 7.72 -39.00 4.84
C LEU A 4 7.72 -37.54 5.26
N GLU A 5 8.29 -36.75 4.37
CA GLU A 5 9.01 -35.52 4.66
C GLU A 5 8.10 -34.32 4.91
N LEU A 6 8.59 -33.46 5.81
CA LEU A 6 8.04 -32.17 6.17
C LEU A 6 8.03 -31.23 4.96
N PHE A 7 6.87 -31.03 4.33
CA PHE A 7 6.64 -29.84 3.51
C PHE A 7 6.32 -28.66 4.43
N SER A 8 7.36 -28.12 5.06
CA SER A 8 7.31 -26.83 5.75
C SER A 8 7.21 -25.72 4.70
N GLY A 9 5.98 -25.37 4.33
CA GLY A 9 5.67 -24.24 3.46
C GLY A 9 6.20 -22.94 4.07
N LYS A 10 7.37 -22.49 3.62
CA LYS A 10 7.90 -21.16 3.93
C LYS A 10 7.02 -20.12 3.24
N LYS A 11 5.99 -19.63 3.93
CA LYS A 11 5.34 -18.36 3.58
C LYS A 11 6.42 -17.28 3.65
N LYS A 12 6.71 -16.64 2.52
CA LYS A 12 7.52 -15.42 2.48
C LYS A 12 6.69 -14.32 3.15
N GLU A 13 6.87 -14.14 4.45
CA GLU A 13 6.27 -13.05 5.22
C GLU A 13 7.00 -11.75 4.85
N GLY A 14 6.49 -11.09 3.81
CA GLY A 14 6.95 -9.78 3.33
C GLY A 14 6.45 -8.62 4.19
N GLY A 15 6.24 -8.82 5.49
CA GLY A 15 5.79 -7.80 6.43
C GLY A 15 6.99 -7.17 7.15
N PHE A 16 7.11 -5.84 7.11
CA PHE A 16 8.11 -5.16 7.92
C PHE A 16 7.77 -5.36 9.41
N GLN A 17 8.73 -5.86 10.19
CA GLN A 17 8.61 -5.95 11.64
C GLN A 17 8.64 -4.56 12.25
N LEU A 18 7.63 -4.27 13.07
CA LEU A 18 7.41 -3.01 13.75
C LEU A 18 7.30 -3.27 15.26
N LYS A 19 7.42 -2.22 16.07
CA LYS A 19 7.17 -2.28 17.51
C LYS A 19 5.88 -1.54 17.82
N CYS A 20 5.00 -2.15 18.62
CA CYS A 20 3.81 -1.49 19.12
C CYS A 20 4.21 -0.27 19.97
N GLN A 21 3.69 0.93 19.65
CA GLN A 21 4.01 2.14 20.42
C GLN A 21 3.44 2.14 21.84
N ASN A 22 2.42 1.30 22.11
CA ASN A 22 1.80 1.21 23.42
C ASN A 22 2.52 0.23 24.37
N CYS A 23 2.90 -0.97 23.89
CA CYS A 23 3.46 -2.02 24.75
C CYS A 23 4.82 -2.59 24.29
N GLN A 24 5.38 -2.02 23.21
CA GLN A 24 6.67 -2.37 22.61
C GLN A 24 6.80 -3.81 22.10
N ALA A 25 5.70 -4.58 22.07
CA ALA A 25 5.68 -5.90 21.46
C ALA A 25 6.01 -5.83 19.96
N ALA A 26 6.69 -6.87 19.46
CA ALA A 26 6.87 -7.07 18.04
C ALA A 26 5.51 -7.28 17.36
N ILE A 27 5.30 -6.58 16.25
CA ILE A 27 4.08 -6.62 15.44
C ILE A 27 4.49 -6.60 13.96
N THR A 28 3.60 -7.01 13.06
CA THR A 28 3.80 -6.85 11.61
C THR A 28 2.84 -5.82 11.06
N SER A 29 3.16 -5.24 9.89
CA SER A 29 2.32 -4.24 9.21
C SER A 29 0.94 -4.75 8.78
N GLU A 30 0.75 -6.07 8.74
CA GLU A 30 -0.50 -6.73 8.34
C GLU A 30 -1.47 -6.95 9.51
N MET A 31 -1.01 -6.80 10.76
CA MET A 31 -1.85 -6.98 11.94
C MET A 31 -2.80 -5.78 12.13
N GLU A 32 -4.07 -6.04 12.45
CA GLU A 32 -5.03 -4.98 12.78
C GLU A 32 -4.91 -4.47 14.23
N ARG A 33 -4.53 -5.38 15.14
CA ARG A 33 -4.39 -5.12 16.57
C ARG A 33 -3.11 -5.74 17.10
N CYS A 34 -2.51 -5.10 18.09
CA CYS A 34 -1.39 -5.66 18.82
C CYS A 34 -1.85 -6.90 19.61
N PRO A 35 -1.22 -8.07 19.45
CA PRO A 35 -1.63 -9.29 20.15
C PRO A 35 -1.38 -9.23 21.66
N LYS A 36 -0.48 -8.35 22.12
CA LYS A 36 -0.12 -8.24 23.55
C LYS A 36 -1.02 -7.27 24.32
N CYS A 37 -1.39 -6.12 23.74
CA CYS A 37 -2.14 -5.08 24.45
C CYS A 37 -3.48 -4.70 23.81
N GLY A 38 -3.83 -5.29 22.66
CA GLY A 38 -5.08 -5.03 21.97
C GLY A 38 -5.18 -3.68 21.24
N THR A 39 -4.15 -2.83 21.31
CA THR A 39 -4.14 -1.53 20.61
C THR A 39 -4.30 -1.72 19.12
N ARG A 40 -5.20 -0.94 18.49
CA ARG A 40 -5.40 -0.95 17.04
C ARG A 40 -4.20 -0.35 16.33
N LEU A 41 -3.58 -1.11 15.44
CA LEU A 41 -2.34 -0.71 14.77
C LEU A 41 -2.58 0.35 13.69
N SER A 42 -3.78 0.40 13.11
CA SER A 42 -4.19 1.47 12.18
C SER A 42 -4.09 2.86 12.81
N SER A 43 -4.27 2.97 14.13
CA SER A 43 -4.19 4.24 14.86
C SER A 43 -2.74 4.69 15.11
N MET A 44 -1.76 3.79 14.93
CA MET A 44 -0.32 4.11 15.02
C MET A 44 0.20 4.79 13.75
N PHE A 45 -0.47 4.59 12.62
CA PHE A 45 -0.10 5.17 11.33
C PHE A 45 -1.08 6.27 10.95
N ARG A 46 -0.57 7.41 10.48
CA ARG A 46 -1.40 8.52 10.02
C ARG A 46 -1.10 8.84 8.57
N ILE A 47 -2.13 9.17 7.80
CA ILE A 47 -2.01 9.74 6.46
C ILE A 47 -2.29 11.24 6.52
N LYS A 48 -1.49 12.05 5.83
CA LYS A 48 -1.79 13.48 5.66
C LYS A 48 -2.75 13.66 4.49
N CYS A 49 -3.78 14.48 4.69
CA CYS A 49 -4.68 14.86 3.60
C CYS A 49 -3.93 15.68 2.54
N PRO A 50 -3.93 15.31 1.26
CA PRO A 50 -3.23 16.07 0.22
C PRO A 50 -3.89 17.43 -0.07
N LYS A 51 -5.14 17.64 0.38
CA LYS A 51 -5.89 18.89 0.15
C LYS A 51 -5.75 19.89 1.30
N CYS A 52 -5.69 19.43 2.55
CA CYS A 52 -5.72 20.31 3.72
C CYS A 52 -4.72 19.94 4.82
N GLU A 53 -3.84 18.98 4.55
CA GLU A 53 -2.73 18.52 5.40
C GLU A 53 -3.13 17.90 6.75
N GLU A 54 -4.43 17.80 7.04
CA GLU A 54 -4.95 17.19 8.25
C GLU A 54 -4.47 15.73 8.40
N ALA A 55 -4.09 15.36 9.62
CA ALA A 55 -3.68 14.00 9.93
C ALA A 55 -4.92 13.11 10.15
N ASN A 56 -5.01 12.04 9.36
CA ASN A 56 -6.11 11.07 9.37
C ASN A 56 -5.58 9.68 9.73
N GLU A 57 -6.46 8.80 10.21
CA GLU A 57 -6.10 7.41 10.47
C GLU A 57 -5.69 6.69 9.19
N TRP A 58 -4.75 5.75 9.31
CA TRP A 58 -4.39 4.87 8.20
C TRP A 58 -5.60 4.04 7.78
N GLY A 59 -5.95 4.09 6.49
CA GLY A 59 -7.14 3.42 5.95
C GLY A 59 -8.45 4.22 6.04
N ALA A 60 -8.41 5.49 6.46
CA ALA A 60 -9.59 6.36 6.39
C ALA A 60 -10.05 6.52 4.93
N LYS A 61 -11.35 6.36 4.66
CA LYS A 61 -11.94 6.58 3.32
C LYS A 61 -12.05 8.06 2.97
N LYS A 62 -12.33 8.91 3.96
CA LYS A 62 -12.46 10.36 3.80
C LYS A 62 -11.66 11.12 4.84
N CYS A 63 -11.22 12.32 4.49
CA CYS A 63 -10.59 13.24 5.42
C CYS A 63 -11.61 13.73 6.46
N LYS A 64 -11.28 13.60 7.76
CA LYS A 64 -12.13 14.02 8.88
C LYS A 64 -12.41 15.53 8.92
N LYS A 65 -11.62 16.34 8.22
CA LYS A 65 -11.72 17.82 8.23
C LYS A 65 -12.36 18.41 6.98
N CYS A 66 -11.99 17.90 5.80
CA CYS A 66 -12.42 18.50 4.53
C CYS A 66 -13.14 17.51 3.60
N GLU A 67 -13.45 16.31 4.11
CA GLU A 67 -14.18 15.25 3.40
C GLU A 67 -13.54 14.76 2.09
N TYR A 68 -12.27 15.13 1.85
CA TYR A 68 -11.49 14.64 0.72
C TYR A 68 -11.49 13.11 0.71
N ASP A 69 -11.93 12.53 -0.40
CA ASP A 69 -12.04 11.09 -0.58
C ASP A 69 -10.69 10.49 -0.96
N PHE A 70 -10.16 9.63 -0.09
CA PHE A 70 -8.87 8.97 -0.27
C PHE A 70 -8.96 7.79 -1.26
N GLU A 71 -10.15 7.22 -1.48
CA GLU A 71 -10.35 6.12 -2.44
C GLU A 71 -10.28 6.64 -3.89
N VAL A 72 -10.65 7.92 -4.14
CA VAL A 72 -10.50 8.56 -5.46
C VAL A 72 -9.03 8.56 -5.93
N ARG A 73 -8.07 8.67 -5.01
CA ARG A 73 -6.64 8.64 -5.37
C ARG A 73 -6.18 7.25 -5.80
N ALA A 74 -6.76 6.17 -5.26
CA ALA A 74 -6.50 4.81 -5.72
C ALA A 74 -7.06 4.57 -7.15
N LEU A 75 -8.13 5.29 -7.53
CA LEU A 75 -8.76 5.18 -8.83
C LEU A 75 -8.16 6.09 -9.90
N ARG A 76 -7.52 7.21 -9.53
CA ARG A 76 -6.75 8.05 -10.46
C ARG A 76 -5.41 7.40 -10.83
N ARG A 77 -5.48 6.26 -11.51
CA ARG A 77 -4.36 5.74 -12.29
C ARG A 77 -4.16 6.69 -13.47
N THR A 78 -3.03 7.39 -13.49
CA THR A 78 -2.63 8.18 -14.65
C THR A 78 -2.50 7.23 -15.84
N ARG A 79 -3.40 7.35 -16.82
CA ARG A 79 -3.26 6.61 -18.08
C ARG A 79 -2.32 7.38 -19.00
N PHE A 80 -1.26 6.71 -19.41
CA PHE A 80 -0.38 7.17 -20.46
C PHE A 80 -0.90 6.61 -21.78
N VAL A 81 -1.13 7.49 -22.75
CA VAL A 81 -1.54 7.12 -24.11
C VAL A 81 -0.42 7.53 -25.05
N CYS A 82 0.13 6.57 -25.78
CA CYS A 82 1.14 6.89 -26.80
C CYS A 82 0.48 7.73 -27.92
N PRO A 83 1.02 8.91 -28.28
CA PRO A 83 0.43 9.75 -29.32
C PRO A 83 0.61 9.16 -30.73
N ILE A 84 1.54 8.21 -30.90
CA ILE A 84 1.87 7.61 -32.20
C ILE A 84 1.00 6.39 -32.49
N CYS A 85 0.93 5.43 -31.56
CA CYS A 85 0.22 4.17 -31.78
C CYS A 85 -1.00 3.94 -30.87
N ARG A 86 -1.33 4.92 -30.01
CA ARG A 86 -2.43 4.84 -29.03
C ARG A 86 -2.33 3.73 -27.99
N TYR A 87 -1.16 3.10 -27.83
CA TYR A 87 -0.92 2.16 -26.74
C TYR A 87 -1.22 2.82 -25.37
N GLU A 88 -2.03 2.15 -24.56
CA GLU A 88 -2.44 2.60 -23.22
C GLU A 88 -1.65 1.87 -22.14
N ALA A 89 -1.19 2.62 -21.13
CA ALA A 89 -0.55 2.06 -19.95
C ALA A 89 -1.02 2.79 -18.68
N ASP A 90 -1.14 2.06 -17.57
CA ASP A 90 -1.39 2.63 -16.24
C ASP A 90 -0.11 2.82 -15.41
N TYR A 91 1.05 2.76 -16.08
CA TYR A 91 2.38 3.00 -15.51
C TYR A 91 3.17 4.00 -16.37
N TYR A 92 4.15 4.66 -15.77
CA TYR A 92 5.03 5.61 -16.46
C TYR A 92 6.00 4.88 -17.39
N MET A 93 6.20 5.41 -18.60
CA MET A 93 7.11 4.86 -19.61
C MET A 93 7.95 5.98 -20.23
N LEU A 94 9.24 5.71 -20.47
CA LEU A 94 10.13 6.58 -21.25
C LEU A 94 10.12 6.24 -22.75
N SER A 95 9.62 5.06 -23.10
CA SER A 95 9.45 4.60 -24.47
C SER A 95 8.24 3.70 -24.59
N CYS A 96 7.50 3.83 -25.68
CA CYS A 96 6.35 2.99 -25.98
C CYS A 96 6.80 1.54 -26.29
N PRO A 97 6.28 0.53 -25.58
CA PRO A 97 6.63 -0.87 -25.85
C PRO A 97 6.05 -1.40 -27.17
N ALA A 98 4.99 -0.77 -27.68
CA ALA A 98 4.33 -1.20 -28.92
C ALA A 98 4.99 -0.64 -30.18
N CYS A 99 5.40 0.64 -30.19
CA CYS A 99 5.96 1.28 -31.38
C CYS A 99 7.38 1.84 -31.21
N GLY A 100 8.00 1.72 -30.04
CA GLY A 100 9.38 2.14 -29.77
C GLY A 100 9.60 3.65 -29.64
N THR A 101 8.57 4.49 -29.83
CA THR A 101 8.66 5.94 -29.66
C THR A 101 9.13 6.29 -28.26
N ARG A 102 10.18 7.12 -28.15
CA ARG A 102 10.64 7.69 -26.89
C ARG A 102 9.85 8.95 -26.56
N PHE A 103 9.50 9.11 -25.30
CA PHE A 103 8.93 10.34 -24.75
C PHE A 103 10.07 11.16 -24.17
N SER A 104 10.29 12.36 -24.71
CA SER A 104 11.30 13.32 -24.27
C SER A 104 10.72 14.35 -23.31
#